data_AF-A0A2N0LP78-F1
#
_entry.id   AF-A0A2N0LP78-F1
#
_cell.length_a   1.000
_cell.length_b   1.000
_cell.length_c   1.000
_cell.angle_alpha   90.00
_cell.angle_beta   90.00
_cell.angle_gamma   90.00
#
_symmetry.space_group_name_H-M   'P 1'
#
loop_
_entity.id
_entity.type
_entity.pdbx_description
1 polymer ?
#
loop_
_entity_poly.entity_id
_entity_poly.type
_entity_poly.pdbx_seq_one_letter_code
_entity_poly.pdbx_strand_id
1 'polypeptide(L)'
;MDSESIRKPGPARLKRDLGQEAVSLALQGEWLRSTEVNKAILELFPDDVEAMNRLVKALIELGSYVDARAVLDRVCETAPYNKIAKKNRARLDQLAASPGAAKQAKKNAGAPPAISQVFIEESGKSGTTVLRNTTGNKAVIHVSSSDQVVLSPDKNTVTVRTLDGQLLGQVEPKLGSRLARLMSGGNKYTAAVVTVNEQGVSIIIRETFKHASLGNVCSFPSKVKKENRALLNETVARFLREDDGDVDPDADEDDDDENIIDEEAIDTGWSEDE
;
A
#
# COMPACT_ATOMS: atom_id res chain seq x y z
N MET A 1 -4.60 38.56 -46.37
CA MET A 1 -3.88 37.27 -46.36
C MET A 1 -2.84 37.41 -45.27
N ASP A 2 -3.26 37.26 -44.02
CA ASP A 2 -2.37 37.39 -42.88
C ASP A 2 -1.85 35.99 -42.58
N SER A 3 -0.69 35.68 -43.18
CA SER A 3 0.07 34.48 -42.90
C SER A 3 0.50 34.51 -41.45
N GLU A 4 -0.30 33.83 -40.63
CA GLU A 4 -0.11 33.52 -39.23
C GLU A 4 1.28 32.88 -39.07
N SER A 5 2.26 33.70 -38.71
CA SER A 5 3.60 33.23 -38.37
C SER A 5 3.47 32.36 -37.12
N ILE A 6 3.42 31.04 -37.32
CA ILE A 6 3.51 30.03 -36.28
C ILE A 6 4.82 30.29 -35.53
N ARG A 7 4.73 31.03 -34.41
CA ARG A 7 5.85 31.29 -33.53
C ARG A 7 6.28 29.94 -32.95
N LYS A 8 7.34 29.35 -33.51
CA LYS A 8 7.95 28.13 -32.95
C LYS A 8 8.23 28.40 -31.46
N PRO A 9 7.72 27.58 -30.54
CA PRO A 9 7.97 27.76 -29.12
C PRO A 9 9.48 27.73 -28.87
N GLY A 10 9.97 28.61 -27.98
CA GLY A 10 11.37 28.62 -27.60
C GLY A 10 11.80 27.25 -27.03
N PRO A 11 13.10 26.87 -27.16
CA PRO A 11 13.56 25.51 -26.88
C PRO A 11 13.23 25.03 -25.46
N ALA A 12 13.25 25.91 -24.46
CA ALA A 12 12.88 25.57 -23.08
C ALA A 12 11.37 25.27 -22.90
N ARG A 13 10.50 25.98 -23.63
CA ARG A 13 9.04 25.70 -23.63
C ARG A 13 8.76 24.40 -24.35
N LEU A 14 9.34 24.21 -25.54
CA LEU A 14 9.22 22.96 -26.29
C LEU A 14 9.67 21.74 -25.47
N LYS A 15 10.81 21.84 -24.77
CA LYS A 15 11.30 20.78 -23.86
C LYS A 15 10.28 20.45 -22.77
N ARG A 16 9.71 21.48 -22.14
CA ARG A 16 8.72 21.32 -21.06
C ARG A 16 7.44 20.68 -21.59
N ASP A 17 6.93 21.15 -22.72
CA ASP A 17 5.66 20.68 -23.29
C ASP A 17 5.78 19.21 -23.72
N LEU A 18 6.85 18.85 -24.45
CA LEU A 18 7.14 17.46 -24.81
C LEU A 18 7.38 16.58 -23.57
N GLY A 19 8.06 17.13 -22.56
CA GLY A 19 8.27 16.42 -21.30
C GLY A 19 6.96 16.11 -20.58
N GLN A 20 6.02 17.06 -20.58
CA GLN A 20 4.71 16.89 -19.97
C GLN A 20 3.82 15.92 -20.76
N GLU A 21 3.91 15.94 -22.09
CA GLU A 21 3.28 14.94 -22.97
C GLU A 21 3.81 13.53 -22.68
N ALA A 22 5.12 13.35 -22.62
CA ALA A 22 5.74 12.06 -22.31
C ALA A 22 5.29 11.49 -20.95
N VAL A 23 5.14 12.35 -19.94
CA VAL A 23 4.62 11.98 -18.62
C VAL A 23 3.14 11.62 -18.69
N SER A 24 2.33 12.39 -19.44
CA SER A 24 0.91 12.09 -19.60
C SER A 24 0.69 10.72 -20.25
N LEU A 25 1.43 10.41 -21.31
CA LEU A 25 1.40 9.10 -21.99
C LEU A 25 1.82 7.97 -21.05
N ALA A 26 2.86 8.18 -20.24
CA ALA A 26 3.29 7.21 -19.23
C ALA A 26 2.22 6.94 -18.17
N LEU A 27 1.50 7.98 -17.71
CA LEU A 27 0.41 7.83 -16.74
C LEU A 27 -0.79 7.06 -17.31
N GLN A 28 -1.00 7.13 -18.63
CA GLN A 28 -2.03 6.37 -19.35
C GLN A 28 -1.61 4.93 -19.66
N GLY A 29 -0.36 4.55 -19.36
CA GLY A 29 0.19 3.24 -19.70
C GLY A 29 0.61 3.09 -21.16
N GLU A 30 0.62 4.18 -21.94
CA GLU A 30 1.07 4.20 -23.34
C GLU A 30 2.61 4.25 -23.41
N TRP A 31 3.27 3.20 -22.92
CA TRP A 31 4.73 3.15 -22.79
C TRP A 31 5.48 3.23 -24.12
N LEU A 32 4.92 2.67 -25.20
CA LEU A 32 5.50 2.75 -26.55
C LEU A 32 5.59 4.20 -27.02
N ARG A 33 4.48 4.93 -26.97
CA ARG A 33 4.42 6.34 -27.37
C ARG A 33 5.25 7.23 -26.45
N SER A 34 5.23 6.96 -25.13
CA SER A 34 6.12 7.67 -24.19
C SER A 34 7.60 7.45 -24.52
N THR A 35 7.98 6.26 -24.99
CA THR A 35 9.35 5.95 -25.45
C THR A 35 9.71 6.79 -26.68
N GLU A 36 8.81 6.87 -27.67
CA GLU A 36 9.02 7.65 -28.89
C GLU A 36 9.20 9.15 -28.59
N VAL A 37 8.32 9.72 -27.75
CA VAL A 37 8.42 11.12 -27.35
C VAL A 37 9.72 11.39 -26.59
N ASN A 38 10.11 10.54 -25.64
CA ASN A 38 11.39 10.74 -24.94
C ASN A 38 12.62 10.58 -25.86
N LYS A 39 12.57 9.69 -26.86
CA LYS A 39 13.63 9.61 -27.88
C LYS A 39 13.72 10.90 -28.70
N ALA A 40 12.58 11.43 -29.15
CA ALA A 40 12.53 12.72 -29.87
C ALA A 40 13.04 13.90 -29.01
N ILE A 41 12.73 13.90 -27.71
CA ILE A 41 13.30 14.89 -26.77
C ILE A 41 14.83 14.75 -26.73
N LEU A 42 15.37 13.53 -26.67
CA LEU A 42 16.82 13.31 -26.61
C LEU A 42 17.54 13.57 -27.95
N GLU A 43 16.85 13.52 -29.09
CA GLU A 43 17.38 14.01 -30.36
C GLU A 43 17.58 15.53 -30.36
N LEU A 44 16.67 16.26 -29.71
CA LEU A 44 16.73 17.72 -29.57
C LEU A 44 17.61 18.18 -28.39
N PHE A 45 17.64 17.40 -27.31
CA PHE A 45 18.32 17.68 -26.06
C PHE A 45 19.09 16.45 -25.55
N PRO A 46 20.27 16.16 -26.12
CA PRO A 46 20.99 14.90 -25.89
C PRO A 46 21.42 14.63 -24.45
N ASP A 47 21.59 15.68 -23.65
CA ASP A 47 22.06 15.60 -22.26
C ASP A 47 20.91 15.76 -21.23
N ASP A 48 19.65 15.65 -21.67
CA ASP A 48 18.52 15.77 -20.77
C ASP A 48 18.35 14.53 -19.87
N VAL A 49 18.93 14.60 -18.68
CA VAL A 49 18.87 13.57 -17.65
C VAL A 49 17.43 13.19 -17.29
N GLU A 50 16.49 14.12 -17.34
CA GLU A 50 15.10 13.83 -16.98
C GLU A 50 14.40 12.98 -18.05
N ALA A 51 14.56 13.34 -19.32
CA ALA A 51 14.06 12.55 -20.45
C ALA A 51 14.71 11.15 -20.49
N MET A 52 16.01 11.04 -20.21
CA MET A 52 16.67 9.73 -20.12
C MET A 52 16.08 8.87 -18.99
N ASN A 53 15.81 9.45 -17.81
CA ASN A 53 15.19 8.70 -16.70
C ASN A 53 13.76 8.23 -17.03
N ARG A 54 12.96 9.09 -17.68
CA ARG A 54 11.61 8.73 -18.16
C ARG A 54 11.67 7.64 -19.22
N LEU A 55 12.65 7.72 -20.14
CA LEU A 55 12.89 6.70 -21.17
C LEU A 55 13.26 5.34 -20.56
N VAL A 56 14.18 5.31 -19.59
CA VAL A 56 14.55 4.08 -18.88
C VAL A 56 13.31 3.44 -18.24
N LYS A 57 12.46 4.24 -17.60
CA LYS A 57 11.20 3.75 -17.02
C LYS A 57 10.30 3.12 -18.08
N ALA A 58 10.05 3.81 -19.19
CA ALA A 58 9.21 3.29 -20.27
C ALA A 58 9.77 1.99 -20.88
N LEU A 59 11.08 1.90 -21.11
CA LEU A 59 11.73 0.70 -21.64
C LEU A 59 11.67 -0.50 -20.69
N ILE A 60 11.78 -0.27 -19.38
CA ILE A 60 11.61 -1.32 -18.36
C ILE A 60 10.18 -1.87 -18.38
N GLU A 61 9.17 -1.01 -18.47
CA GLU A 61 7.75 -1.43 -18.53
C GLU A 61 7.43 -2.17 -19.85
N LEU A 62 8.14 -1.84 -20.93
CA LEU A 62 8.06 -2.58 -22.21
C LEU A 62 8.85 -3.90 -22.20
N GLY A 63 9.66 -4.16 -21.17
CA GLY A 63 10.55 -5.33 -21.08
C GLY A 63 11.80 -5.24 -21.96
N SER A 64 12.11 -4.07 -22.51
CA SER A 64 13.32 -3.83 -23.31
C SER A 64 14.51 -3.50 -22.41
N TYR A 65 14.98 -4.49 -21.67
CA TYR A 65 16.02 -4.31 -20.64
C TYR A 65 17.40 -3.95 -21.19
N VAL A 66 17.73 -4.43 -22.40
CA VAL A 66 19.01 -4.11 -23.07
C VAL A 66 19.08 -2.63 -23.40
N ASP A 67 18.04 -2.10 -24.04
CA ASP A 67 17.93 -0.68 -24.38
C ASP A 67 17.88 0.19 -23.12
N ALA A 68 17.13 -0.23 -22.10
CA ALA A 68 17.06 0.47 -20.83
C ALA A 68 18.45 0.59 -20.16
N ARG A 69 19.27 -0.46 -20.25
CA ARG A 69 20.63 -0.46 -19.70
C ARG A 69 21.54 0.52 -20.44
N ALA A 70 21.49 0.54 -21.78
CA ALA A 70 22.28 1.46 -22.58
C ALA A 70 21.97 2.94 -22.25
N VAL A 71 20.67 3.28 -22.11
CA VAL A 71 20.27 4.64 -21.71
C VAL A 71 20.71 4.94 -20.28
N LEU A 72 20.64 3.97 -19.38
CA LEU A 72 21.03 4.15 -17.98
C LEU A 72 22.54 4.33 -17.79
N ASP A 73 23.36 3.66 -18.60
CA ASP A 73 24.81 3.86 -18.63
C ASP A 73 25.12 5.30 -19.04
N ARG A 74 24.42 5.83 -20.06
CA ARG A 74 24.52 7.25 -20.46
C ARG A 74 24.11 8.22 -19.37
N VAL A 75 23.07 7.91 -18.57
CA VAL A 75 22.69 8.72 -17.39
C VAL A 75 23.78 8.70 -16.33
N CYS A 76 24.45 7.56 -16.12
CA CYS A 76 25.55 7.47 -15.16
C CYS A 76 26.76 8.30 -15.60
N GLU A 77 27.01 8.39 -16.90
CA GLU A 77 28.08 9.22 -17.48
C GLU A 77 27.77 10.72 -17.37
N THR A 78 26.54 11.14 -17.68
CA THR A 78 26.13 12.56 -17.60
C THR A 78 25.87 13.04 -16.17
N ALA A 79 25.33 12.17 -15.30
CA ALA A 79 24.92 12.52 -13.95
C ALA A 79 25.30 11.42 -12.92
N PRO A 80 26.59 11.29 -12.57
CA PRO A 80 27.11 10.20 -11.71
C PRO A 80 26.52 10.19 -10.28
N TYR A 81 26.02 11.33 -9.80
CA TYR A 81 25.37 11.46 -8.48
C TYR A 81 23.85 11.20 -8.50
N ASN A 82 23.27 10.82 -9.63
CA ASN A 82 21.84 10.58 -9.74
C ASN A 82 21.43 9.30 -8.98
N LYS A 83 20.75 9.48 -7.83
CA LYS A 83 20.25 8.38 -7.01
C LYS A 83 19.20 7.51 -7.74
N ILE A 84 18.45 8.11 -8.67
CA ILE A 84 17.42 7.41 -9.46
C ILE A 84 18.08 6.39 -10.39
N ALA A 85 19.19 6.78 -11.03
CA ALA A 85 19.92 5.90 -11.94
C ALA A 85 20.48 4.67 -11.21
N LYS A 86 21.08 4.86 -10.03
CA LYS A 86 21.59 3.77 -9.19
C LYS A 86 20.48 2.78 -8.79
N LYS A 87 19.30 3.29 -8.40
CA LYS A 87 18.14 2.45 -8.04
C LYS A 87 17.62 1.66 -9.24
N ASN A 88 17.55 2.30 -10.42
CA ASN A 88 17.08 1.64 -11.64
C ASN A 88 18.05 0.55 -12.12
N ARG A 89 19.36 0.70 -11.90
CA ARG A 89 20.38 -0.31 -12.23
C ARG A 89 20.19 -1.57 -11.40
N ALA A 90 20.09 -1.41 -10.08
CA ALA A 90 19.80 -2.52 -9.17
C ALA A 90 18.49 -3.24 -9.53
N ARG A 91 17.46 -2.48 -9.94
CA ARG A 91 16.19 -3.04 -10.41
C ARG A 91 16.34 -3.83 -11.72
N LEU A 92 17.11 -3.33 -12.69
CA LEU A 92 17.38 -4.02 -13.96
C LEU A 92 18.16 -5.32 -13.75
N ASP A 93 19.16 -5.31 -12.87
CA ASP A 93 19.96 -6.50 -12.56
C ASP A 93 19.10 -7.61 -11.93
N GLN A 94 18.14 -7.24 -11.06
CA GLN A 94 17.16 -8.18 -10.50
C GLN A 94 16.17 -8.73 -11.54
N LEU A 95 15.72 -7.89 -12.49
CA LEU A 95 14.80 -8.28 -13.56
C LEU A 95 15.48 -9.18 -14.61
N ALA A 96 16.77 -8.95 -14.91
CA ALA A 96 17.54 -9.75 -15.85
C ALA A 96 17.89 -11.15 -15.30
N ALA A 97 18.10 -11.27 -13.98
CA ALA A 97 18.36 -12.53 -13.30
C ALA A 97 17.13 -13.47 -13.24
N SER A 98 15.92 -12.96 -13.52
CA SER A 98 14.68 -13.73 -13.49
C SER A 98 13.78 -13.41 -14.69
N PRO A 99 14.06 -13.98 -15.89
CA PRO A 99 13.33 -13.68 -17.13
C PRO A 99 11.82 -14.04 -17.10
N GLY A 100 11.39 -14.80 -16.08
CA GLY A 100 9.99 -15.18 -15.87
C GLY A 100 9.09 -14.04 -15.36
N ALA A 101 9.66 -13.01 -14.72
CA ALA A 101 8.90 -11.87 -14.18
C ALA A 101 8.33 -10.95 -15.28
N ALA A 102 8.98 -10.89 -16.45
CA ALA A 102 8.54 -10.09 -17.60
C ALA A 102 7.23 -10.59 -18.22
N LYS A 103 6.92 -11.89 -18.08
CA LYS A 103 5.67 -12.48 -18.59
C LYS A 103 4.46 -12.28 -17.65
N GLN A 104 4.69 -11.98 -16.37
CA GLN A 104 3.61 -11.65 -15.44
C GLN A 104 3.08 -10.23 -15.64
N ALA A 105 3.93 -9.26 -16.03
CA ALA A 105 3.49 -7.92 -16.39
C ALA A 105 2.50 -7.89 -17.57
N LYS A 106 2.65 -8.80 -18.55
CA LYS A 106 1.72 -8.92 -19.70
C LYS A 106 0.42 -9.65 -19.37
N LYS A 107 0.36 -10.49 -18.34
CA LYS A 107 -0.90 -11.10 -17.88
C LYS A 107 -1.80 -10.11 -17.12
N ASN A 108 -1.24 -8.99 -16.66
CA ASN A 108 -1.98 -7.91 -16.00
C ASN A 108 -2.55 -6.88 -16.97
N ALA A 109 -2.30 -6.99 -18.28
CA ALA A 109 -2.86 -6.09 -19.30
C ALA A 109 -4.38 -6.29 -19.56
N GLY A 110 -5.01 -7.24 -18.87
CA GLY A 110 -6.48 -7.41 -18.82
C GLY A 110 -7.12 -6.99 -17.50
N ALA A 111 -6.34 -6.54 -16.51
CA ALA A 111 -6.89 -6.03 -15.25
C ALA A 111 -7.03 -4.50 -15.36
N PRO A 112 -8.16 -3.90 -14.93
CA PRO A 112 -8.38 -2.46 -15.05
C PRO A 112 -7.22 -1.66 -14.41
N PRO A 113 -6.86 -0.48 -14.95
CA PRO A 113 -5.74 0.36 -14.51
C PRO A 113 -5.87 0.93 -13.08
N ALA A 114 -6.81 0.44 -12.28
CA ALA A 114 -7.15 0.95 -10.98
C ALA A 114 -6.18 0.52 -9.85
N ILE A 115 -5.41 -0.56 -10.01
CA ILE A 115 -4.74 -1.18 -8.85
C ILE A 115 -3.62 -0.29 -8.28
N SER A 116 -2.89 0.46 -9.11
CA SER A 116 -1.81 1.35 -8.62
C SER A 116 -2.31 2.66 -8.00
N GLN A 117 -3.55 3.09 -8.28
CA GLN A 117 -4.14 4.29 -7.67
C GLN A 117 -4.99 3.98 -6.42
N VAL A 118 -5.32 2.71 -6.16
CA VAL A 118 -6.28 2.31 -5.11
C VAL A 118 -5.64 2.04 -3.74
N PHE A 119 -4.32 1.86 -3.66
CA PHE A 119 -3.62 1.47 -2.42
C PHE A 119 -2.82 2.59 -1.75
N ILE A 120 -3.36 3.80 -1.71
CA ILE A 120 -2.88 4.86 -0.80
C ILE A 120 -3.37 4.50 0.61
N GLU A 121 -2.47 4.56 1.61
CA GLU A 121 -2.77 4.28 3.01
C GLU A 121 -3.73 5.35 3.58
N GLU A 122 -5.03 5.08 3.49
CA GLU A 122 -6.07 5.95 4.05
C GLU A 122 -6.33 5.57 5.52
N SER A 123 -6.10 6.53 6.43
CA SER A 123 -6.28 6.34 7.87
C SER A 123 -7.66 5.75 8.20
N GLY A 124 -7.67 4.63 8.93
CA GLY A 124 -8.89 3.93 9.37
C GLY A 124 -9.52 2.97 8.35
N LYS A 125 -9.24 3.12 7.05
CA LYS A 125 -9.75 2.22 6.00
C LYS A 125 -8.71 1.26 5.44
N SER A 126 -7.43 1.60 5.58
CA SER A 126 -6.32 0.75 5.13
C SER A 126 -5.33 0.53 6.26
N GLY A 127 -4.67 -0.62 6.26
CA GLY A 127 -3.58 -0.92 7.18
C GLY A 127 -2.58 -1.90 6.58
N THR A 128 -1.31 -1.70 6.91
CA THR A 128 -0.20 -2.56 6.48
C THR A 128 0.12 -3.59 7.56
N THR A 129 0.37 -4.84 7.16
CA THR A 129 0.70 -5.94 8.07
C THR A 129 1.71 -6.90 7.45
N VAL A 130 2.53 -7.54 8.28
CA VAL A 130 3.49 -8.56 7.86
C VAL A 130 2.85 -9.93 8.03
N LEU A 131 2.91 -10.74 6.98
CA LEU A 131 2.40 -12.11 7.00
C LEU A 131 3.29 -13.01 7.85
N ARG A 132 2.64 -13.89 8.61
CA ARG A 132 3.27 -14.98 9.35
C ARG A 132 3.20 -16.27 8.57
N ASN A 133 4.08 -17.21 8.94
CA ASN A 133 4.17 -18.54 8.34
C ASN A 133 4.45 -18.51 6.83
N THR A 134 5.30 -17.56 6.41
CA THR A 134 5.75 -17.40 5.01
C THR A 134 7.05 -18.18 4.72
N THR A 135 7.75 -18.65 5.76
CA THR A 135 9.07 -19.30 5.65
C THR A 135 8.97 -20.68 5.00
N GLY A 136 9.74 -20.91 3.94
CA GLY A 136 9.75 -22.18 3.19
C GLY A 136 8.60 -22.35 2.19
N ASN A 137 7.71 -21.36 2.10
CA ASN A 137 6.60 -21.39 1.17
C ASN A 137 7.06 -21.03 -0.24
N LYS A 138 7.11 -22.01 -1.14
CA LYS A 138 7.50 -21.83 -2.55
C LYS A 138 6.61 -20.82 -3.28
N ALA A 139 5.37 -20.61 -2.83
CA ALA A 139 4.47 -19.62 -3.41
C ALA A 139 4.99 -18.19 -3.24
N VAL A 140 5.74 -17.89 -2.16
CA VAL A 140 6.32 -16.56 -1.89
C VAL A 140 7.36 -16.17 -2.94
N ILE A 141 8.06 -17.15 -3.53
CA ILE A 141 9.08 -16.94 -4.57
C ILE A 141 8.46 -16.36 -5.85
N HIS A 142 7.18 -16.65 -6.09
CA HIS A 142 6.46 -16.25 -7.30
C HIS A 142 5.63 -14.97 -7.14
N VAL A 143 5.65 -14.36 -5.96
CA VAL A 143 4.88 -13.15 -5.66
C VAL A 143 5.76 -11.91 -5.81
N SER A 144 5.27 -10.95 -6.58
CA SER A 144 5.91 -9.65 -6.77
C SER A 144 5.26 -8.57 -5.90
N SER A 145 6.01 -7.51 -5.61
CA SER A 145 5.44 -6.27 -5.06
C SER A 145 4.37 -5.73 -6.02
N SER A 146 3.23 -5.33 -5.48
CA SER A 146 2.00 -4.91 -6.17
C SER A 146 1.06 -6.03 -6.64
N ASP A 147 1.39 -7.30 -6.39
CA ASP A 147 0.46 -8.39 -6.70
C ASP A 147 -0.77 -8.34 -5.79
N GLN A 148 -1.95 -8.51 -6.40
CA GLN A 148 -3.20 -8.62 -5.67
C GLN A 148 -3.30 -9.99 -5.00
N VAL A 149 -3.75 -9.99 -3.75
CA VAL A 149 -3.93 -11.22 -2.96
C VAL A 149 -5.35 -11.31 -2.41
N VAL A 150 -5.80 -12.54 -2.22
CA VAL A 150 -7.13 -12.85 -1.71
C VAL A 150 -7.04 -13.15 -0.22
N LEU A 151 -7.91 -12.49 0.54
CA LEU A 151 -8.09 -12.76 1.96
C LEU A 151 -9.18 -13.82 2.14
N SER A 152 -8.85 -14.91 2.81
CA SER A 152 -9.80 -15.97 3.15
C SER A 152 -9.90 -16.07 4.66
N PRO A 153 -11.08 -15.79 5.26
CA PRO A 153 -11.29 -15.98 6.68
C PRO A 153 -11.19 -17.49 6.99
N ASP A 154 -10.46 -17.82 8.04
CA ASP A 154 -10.31 -19.18 8.55
C ASP A 154 -10.51 -19.15 10.07
N LYS A 155 -11.70 -19.54 10.52
CA LYS A 155 -12.12 -19.48 11.93
C LYS A 155 -11.87 -18.09 12.55
N ASN A 156 -10.80 -17.94 13.33
CA ASN A 156 -10.42 -16.72 14.05
C ASN A 156 -9.15 -16.06 13.48
N THR A 157 -8.72 -16.44 12.27
CA THR A 157 -7.61 -15.83 11.56
C THR A 157 -8.00 -15.52 10.11
N VAL A 158 -7.14 -14.79 9.42
CA VAL A 158 -7.28 -14.53 7.99
C VAL A 158 -6.05 -15.07 7.29
N THR A 159 -6.27 -16.02 6.39
CA THR A 159 -5.23 -16.56 5.51
C THR A 159 -5.16 -15.73 4.23
N VAL A 160 -3.96 -15.63 3.68
CA VAL A 160 -3.71 -14.84 2.48
C VAL A 160 -3.27 -15.78 1.37
N ARG A 161 -3.94 -15.70 0.23
CA ARG A 161 -3.69 -16.56 -0.94
C ARG A 161 -3.42 -15.73 -2.18
N THR A 162 -2.67 -16.30 -3.12
CA THR A 162 -2.56 -15.75 -4.48
C THR A 162 -3.90 -15.87 -5.21
N LEU A 163 -4.05 -15.16 -6.34
CA LEU A 163 -5.20 -15.32 -7.24
C LEU A 163 -5.32 -16.76 -7.77
N ASP A 164 -4.19 -17.47 -7.89
CA ASP A 164 -4.14 -18.88 -8.29
C ASP A 164 -4.49 -19.85 -7.13
N GLY A 165 -4.87 -19.33 -5.96
CA GLY A 165 -5.31 -20.11 -4.80
C GLY A 165 -4.20 -20.68 -3.92
N GLN A 166 -2.93 -20.37 -4.20
CA GLN A 166 -1.80 -20.81 -3.38
C GLN A 166 -1.74 -20.02 -2.08
N LEU A 167 -1.58 -20.72 -0.95
CA LEU A 167 -1.41 -20.09 0.36
C LEU A 167 -0.09 -19.32 0.38
N LEU A 168 -0.09 -18.08 0.86
CA LEU A 168 1.12 -17.27 1.09
C LEU A 168 1.49 -17.22 2.56
N GLY A 169 0.49 -17.09 3.43
CA GLY A 169 0.69 -17.01 4.86
C GLY A 169 -0.58 -16.58 5.60
N GLN A 170 -0.40 -16.10 6.83
CA GLN A 170 -1.49 -15.67 7.70
C GLN A 170 -1.29 -14.23 8.18
N VAL A 171 -2.37 -13.49 8.32
CA VAL A 171 -2.35 -12.15 8.94
C VAL A 171 -2.00 -12.29 10.43
N GLU A 172 -1.34 -11.28 11.01
CA GLU A 172 -1.00 -11.29 12.43
C GLU A 172 -2.23 -11.56 13.34
N PRO A 173 -2.11 -12.35 14.43
CA PRO A 173 -3.25 -12.87 15.18
C PRO A 173 -4.27 -11.80 15.63
N LYS A 174 -3.80 -10.65 16.13
CA LYS A 174 -4.66 -9.56 16.61
C LYS A 174 -5.48 -8.93 15.47
N LEU A 175 -4.84 -8.71 14.32
CA LEU A 175 -5.50 -8.13 13.15
C LEU A 175 -6.36 -9.17 12.43
N GLY A 176 -5.87 -10.41 12.32
CA GLY A 176 -6.57 -11.54 11.70
C GLY A 176 -7.89 -11.86 12.40
N SER A 177 -7.90 -11.97 13.74
CA SER A 177 -9.14 -12.20 14.50
C SER A 177 -10.15 -11.07 14.33
N ARG A 178 -9.68 -9.81 14.34
CA ARG A 178 -10.53 -8.65 14.08
C ARG A 178 -11.13 -8.70 12.68
N LEU A 179 -10.30 -8.91 11.65
CA LEU A 179 -10.75 -8.95 10.26
C LEU A 179 -11.70 -10.13 10.02
N ALA A 180 -11.43 -11.31 10.58
CA ALA A 180 -12.32 -12.46 10.49
C ALA A 180 -13.73 -12.12 11.01
N ARG A 181 -13.83 -11.49 12.19
CA ARG A 181 -15.13 -11.05 12.75
C ARG A 181 -15.82 -10.01 11.87
N LEU A 182 -15.08 -9.06 11.32
CA LEU A 182 -15.65 -8.01 10.47
C LEU A 182 -16.10 -8.56 9.09
N MET A 183 -15.35 -9.50 8.52
CA MET A 183 -15.71 -10.21 7.30
C MET A 183 -16.97 -11.05 7.49
N SER A 184 -17.10 -11.76 8.61
CA SER A 184 -18.32 -12.47 8.98
C SER A 184 -19.52 -11.53 9.17
N GLY A 185 -19.27 -10.29 9.61
CA GLY A 185 -20.28 -9.24 9.71
C GLY A 185 -20.63 -8.54 8.38
N GLY A 186 -20.07 -9.01 7.25
CA GLY A 186 -20.41 -8.52 5.90
C GLY A 186 -19.44 -7.49 5.32
N ASN A 187 -18.37 -7.11 6.03
CA ASN A 187 -17.37 -6.21 5.47
C ASN A 187 -16.54 -6.91 4.39
N LYS A 188 -16.17 -6.17 3.34
CA LYS A 188 -15.31 -6.68 2.27
C LYS A 188 -13.99 -5.93 2.24
N TYR A 189 -12.94 -6.67 1.91
CA TYR A 189 -11.57 -6.18 1.91
C TYR A 189 -10.87 -6.59 0.63
N THR A 190 -9.96 -5.73 0.19
CA THR A 190 -8.98 -6.02 -0.86
C THR A 190 -7.59 -5.92 -0.27
N ALA A 191 -6.68 -6.77 -0.71
CA ALA A 191 -5.30 -6.75 -0.26
C ALA A 191 -4.32 -6.84 -1.43
N ALA A 192 -3.16 -6.21 -1.25
CA ALA A 192 -2.06 -6.24 -2.21
C ALA A 192 -0.73 -6.37 -1.48
N VAL A 193 0.26 -6.95 -2.16
CA VAL A 193 1.60 -7.14 -1.63
C VAL A 193 2.37 -5.82 -1.75
N VAL A 194 2.94 -5.35 -0.65
CA VAL A 194 3.72 -4.11 -0.61
C VAL A 194 5.20 -4.43 -0.80
N THR A 195 5.75 -5.32 0.02
CA THR A 195 7.16 -5.70 -0.01
C THR A 195 7.32 -7.19 0.18
N VAL A 196 8.25 -7.78 -0.56
CA VAL A 196 8.73 -9.15 -0.35
C VAL A 196 10.22 -9.02 -0.05
N ASN A 197 10.66 -9.39 1.15
CA ASN A 197 12.06 -9.36 1.57
C ASN A 197 12.40 -10.59 2.42
N GLU A 198 13.66 -10.69 2.85
CA GLU A 198 14.13 -11.77 3.74
C GLU A 198 13.42 -11.78 5.10
N GLN A 199 12.88 -10.64 5.54
CA GLN A 199 12.15 -10.50 6.79
C GLN A 199 10.67 -10.96 6.67
N GLY A 200 10.17 -11.20 5.45
CA GLY A 200 8.84 -11.72 5.20
C GLY A 200 8.10 -11.00 4.06
N VAL A 201 6.80 -11.28 3.97
CA VAL A 201 5.89 -10.66 3.00
C VAL A 201 5.01 -9.65 3.73
N SER A 202 5.08 -8.38 3.33
CA SER A 202 4.18 -7.34 3.85
C SER A 202 3.05 -7.10 2.85
N ILE A 203 1.83 -7.03 3.36
CA ILE A 203 0.64 -6.71 2.58
C ILE A 203 -0.04 -5.46 3.13
N ILE A 204 -0.69 -4.73 2.25
CA ILE A 204 -1.64 -3.68 2.59
C ILE A 204 -3.04 -4.25 2.42
N ILE A 205 -3.89 -4.02 3.41
CA ILE A 205 -5.30 -4.42 3.39
C ILE A 205 -6.14 -3.15 3.42
N ARG A 206 -7.13 -3.07 2.54
CA ARG A 206 -8.07 -1.94 2.42
C ARG A 206 -9.50 -2.45 2.52
N GLU A 207 -10.32 -1.77 3.31
CA GLU A 207 -11.78 -1.95 3.34
C GLU A 207 -12.40 -1.38 2.06
N THR A 208 -13.12 -2.22 1.32
CA THR A 208 -13.85 -1.82 0.10
C THR A 208 -15.34 -1.69 0.34
N PHE A 209 -15.87 -2.38 1.35
CA PHE A 209 -17.27 -2.28 1.73
C PHE A 209 -17.40 -2.43 3.25
N LYS A 210 -18.18 -1.53 3.83
CA LYS A 210 -18.54 -1.54 5.24
C LYS A 210 -20.02 -1.79 5.40
N HIS A 211 -20.37 -2.82 6.15
CA HIS A 211 -21.77 -3.14 6.43
C HIS A 211 -22.36 -2.16 7.45
N ALA A 212 -23.63 -1.78 7.27
CA ALA A 212 -24.30 -0.75 8.07
C ALA A 212 -24.33 -1.08 9.58
N SER A 213 -24.43 -2.37 9.92
CA SER A 213 -24.41 -2.85 11.32
C SER A 213 -23.07 -2.61 12.03
N LEU A 214 -22.00 -2.30 11.29
CA LEU A 214 -20.65 -2.09 11.82
C LEU A 214 -20.20 -0.62 11.70
N GLY A 215 -21.14 0.32 11.52
CA GLY A 215 -20.87 1.75 11.32
C GLY A 215 -19.89 2.37 12.32
N ASN A 216 -19.96 1.97 13.59
CA ASN A 216 -19.10 2.51 14.67
C ASN A 216 -17.77 1.77 14.84
N VAL A 217 -17.51 0.70 14.08
CA VAL A 217 -16.30 -0.13 14.23
C VAL A 217 -15.35 0.14 13.05
N CYS A 218 -14.16 0.63 13.36
CA CYS A 218 -13.11 0.89 12.36
C CYS A 218 -12.28 -0.38 12.07
N SER A 219 -12.04 -0.73 10.81
CA SER A 219 -11.26 -1.93 10.47
C SER A 219 -9.81 -1.86 10.96
N PHE A 220 -9.19 -0.68 10.87
CA PHE A 220 -7.79 -0.45 11.24
C PHE A 220 -7.68 0.65 12.30
N PRO A 221 -7.79 0.33 13.59
CA PRO A 221 -7.57 1.34 14.64
C PRO A 221 -6.13 1.84 14.57
N SER A 222 -5.95 3.14 14.39
CA SER A 222 -4.63 3.77 14.39
C SER A 222 -3.92 3.45 15.71
N LYS A 223 -2.70 2.91 15.64
CA LYS A 223 -1.81 2.85 16.81
C LYS A 223 -1.50 4.28 17.22
N VAL A 224 -2.34 4.88 18.06
CA VAL A 224 -1.97 6.10 18.78
C VAL A 224 -0.76 5.69 19.61
N LYS A 225 0.43 6.17 19.23
CA LYS A 225 1.63 6.03 20.07
C LYS A 225 1.23 6.44 21.48
N LYS A 226 1.58 5.63 22.50
CA LYS A 226 1.22 5.86 23.91
C LYS A 226 1.53 7.30 24.38
N GLU A 227 2.50 7.96 23.75
CA GLU A 227 2.87 9.36 23.94
C GLU A 227 1.72 10.35 23.68
N ASN A 228 0.87 10.11 22.68
CA ASN A 228 -0.25 11.01 22.34
C ASN A 228 -1.50 10.82 23.19
N ARG A 229 -1.60 9.72 23.97
CA ARG A 229 -2.72 9.53 24.92
C ARG A 229 -2.58 10.42 26.16
N ALA A 230 -1.35 10.72 26.57
CA ALA A 230 -1.10 11.61 27.70
C ALA A 230 -1.50 13.05 27.37
N LEU A 231 -1.17 13.54 26.17
CA LEU A 231 -1.52 14.90 25.71
C LEU A 231 -3.03 15.09 25.49
N LEU A 232 -3.73 14.06 25.00
CA LEU A 232 -5.20 14.11 24.87
C LEU A 232 -5.88 14.15 26.24
N ASN A 233 -5.41 13.35 27.21
CA ASN A 233 -5.94 13.39 28.57
C ASN A 233 -5.65 14.73 29.27
N GLU A 234 -4.45 15.29 29.10
CA GLU A 234 -4.10 16.58 29.70
C GLU A 234 -4.86 17.75 29.07
N THR A 235 -5.11 17.70 27.76
CA THR A 235 -5.88 18.74 27.07
C THR A 235 -7.36 18.67 27.47
N VAL A 236 -7.96 17.47 27.53
CA VAL A 236 -9.34 17.29 28.01
C VAL A 236 -9.46 17.66 29.49
N ALA A 237 -8.49 17.32 30.33
CA ALA A 237 -8.47 17.68 31.74
C ALA A 237 -8.30 19.19 31.98
N ARG A 238 -7.65 19.91 31.06
CA ARG A 238 -7.51 21.38 31.12
C ARG A 238 -8.79 22.08 30.69
N PHE A 239 -9.47 21.55 29.66
CA PHE A 239 -10.78 22.07 29.21
C PHE A 239 -11.89 21.85 30.25
N LEU A 240 -11.78 20.84 31.13
CA LEU A 240 -12.72 20.62 32.24
C LEU A 240 -12.43 21.46 33.49
N ARG A 241 -11.37 22.28 33.51
CA ARG A 241 -11.04 23.15 34.66
C ARG A 241 -11.37 24.62 34.46
N GLU A 242 -11.77 25.05 33.27
CA GLU A 242 -11.91 26.47 32.95
C GLU A 242 -13.32 26.89 32.48
N ASP A 243 -14.33 26.01 32.51
CA ASP A 243 -15.70 26.38 32.15
C ASP A 243 -16.68 26.00 33.28
N ASP A 244 -17.29 27.05 33.83
CA ASP A 244 -18.50 27.13 34.64
C ASP A 244 -18.46 26.57 36.08
N GLY A 245 -18.74 27.35 37.14
CA GLY A 245 -19.74 28.40 37.21
C GLY A 245 -21.05 27.79 37.69
N ASP A 246 -21.31 27.92 38.99
CA ASP A 246 -22.61 27.79 39.67
C ASP A 246 -23.52 26.62 39.27
N VAL A 247 -23.36 25.47 39.93
CA VAL A 247 -24.43 24.48 40.09
C VAL A 247 -24.66 24.24 41.59
N ASP A 248 -25.91 24.47 41.98
CA ASP A 248 -26.55 24.42 43.29
C ASP A 248 -26.23 23.11 44.08
N PRO A 249 -25.90 23.15 45.39
CA PRO A 249 -25.50 21.94 46.14
C PRO A 249 -26.67 21.11 46.71
N ASP A 250 -27.93 21.52 46.59
CA ASP A 250 -29.06 20.84 47.23
C ASP A 250 -29.98 20.11 46.22
N ALA A 251 -29.50 18.98 45.72
CA ALA A 251 -30.39 17.95 45.16
C ALA A 251 -29.97 16.59 45.72
N ASP A 252 -30.42 16.33 46.95
CA ASP A 252 -30.59 15.01 47.51
C ASP A 252 -31.42 14.14 46.54
N GLU A 253 -30.89 13.01 46.12
CA GLU A 253 -31.67 11.80 45.89
C GLU A 253 -30.72 10.60 46.04
N ASP A 254 -30.65 10.13 47.29
CA ASP A 254 -30.34 8.76 47.63
C ASP A 254 -31.17 7.81 46.75
N ASP A 255 -30.55 6.82 46.13
CA ASP A 255 -31.04 5.45 46.31
C ASP A 255 -29.93 4.43 46.04
N ASP A 256 -29.72 3.63 47.07
CA ASP A 256 -28.86 2.47 47.15
C ASP A 256 -29.34 1.38 46.18
N ASP A 257 -28.41 0.64 45.58
CA ASP A 257 -28.55 -0.82 45.56
C ASP A 257 -27.23 -1.47 45.12
N GLU A 258 -26.44 -1.81 46.14
CA GLU A 258 -25.49 -2.90 46.09
C GLU A 258 -26.24 -4.22 45.81
N ASN A 259 -25.78 -5.00 44.83
CA ASN A 259 -25.99 -6.45 44.90
C ASN A 259 -24.74 -7.19 44.42
N ILE A 260 -23.93 -7.51 45.42
CA ILE A 260 -23.00 -8.63 45.49
C ILE A 260 -23.75 -9.93 45.21
N ILE A 261 -23.26 -10.73 44.26
CA ILE A 261 -23.32 -12.19 44.36
C ILE A 261 -21.96 -12.72 43.90
N ASP A 262 -21.10 -12.96 44.88
CA ASP A 262 -20.01 -13.93 44.80
C ASP A 262 -20.61 -15.25 45.34
N GLU A 263 -20.72 -16.28 44.50
CA GLU A 263 -21.08 -17.62 44.96
C GLU A 263 -19.96 -18.61 44.64
N GLU A 264 -19.54 -19.22 45.74
CA GLU A 264 -18.39 -20.09 45.91
C GLU A 264 -18.43 -21.37 45.08
N ALA A 265 -17.20 -21.82 44.82
CA ALA A 265 -16.80 -23.22 44.80
C ALA A 265 -17.67 -24.16 45.65
N ILE A 266 -18.18 -25.22 45.02
CA ILE A 266 -18.17 -26.64 45.42
C ILE A 266 -18.94 -27.38 44.30
N ASP A 267 -18.43 -28.39 43.62
CA ASP A 267 -18.27 -29.72 44.20
C ASP A 267 -17.36 -30.62 43.33
N THR A 268 -16.77 -31.52 44.10
CA THR A 268 -15.79 -32.57 43.95
C THR A 268 -15.93 -33.56 42.79
N GLY A 269 -14.82 -34.26 42.53
CA GLY A 269 -14.79 -35.45 41.68
C GLY A 269 -13.38 -36.01 41.49
N TRP A 270 -12.72 -36.38 42.58
CA TRP A 270 -11.56 -37.28 42.54
C TRP A 270 -11.98 -38.64 41.97
N SER A 271 -11.17 -39.18 41.05
CA SER A 271 -11.01 -40.63 40.88
C SER A 271 -9.55 -40.88 40.53
N GLU A 272 -8.86 -41.55 41.44
CA GLU A 272 -7.64 -42.31 41.18
C GLU A 272 -7.92 -43.32 40.06
N ASP A 273 -6.96 -43.54 39.18
CA ASP A 273 -6.55 -44.89 38.76
C ASP A 273 -5.28 -44.81 37.88
N GLU A 274 -4.32 -45.67 38.25
CA GLU A 274 -3.00 -46.03 37.67
C GLU A 274 -1.74 -45.21 38.02
#